data_AF-A0A0A9G2M0-F1
#
_entry.id   AF-A0A0A9G2M0-F1
#
_cell.length_a   1.000
_cell.length_b   1.000
_cell.length_c   1.000
_cell.angle_alpha   90.00
_cell.angle_beta   90.00
_cell.angle_gamma   90.00
#
_symmetry.space_group_name_H-M   'P 1'
#
loop_
_entity.id
_entity.type
_entity.pdbx_description
1 polymer ?
#
loop_
_entity_poly.entity_id
_entity_poly.type
_entity_poly.pdbx_seq_one_letter_code
_entity_poly.pdbx_strand_id
1 'polypeptide(L)' 'MMCFNVSNFQGLDFIVDGGVRIADPSTVVDMTGTYPTIIRQGKGPRLDWMVTEDNQHEAQSMLAFKAA' A
#
# COMPACT_ATOMS: atom_id res chain seq x y z
N MET A 1 12.43 6.06 -29.10
CA MET A 1 11.18 6.68 -29.59
C MET A 1 10.04 5.74 -29.24
N MET A 2 9.37 5.97 -28.11
CA MET A 2 8.19 5.19 -27.71
C MET A 2 6.95 6.00 -28.10
N CYS A 3 6.15 5.46 -29.01
CA CYS A 3 4.91 6.08 -29.45
C CYS A 3 3.79 5.75 -28.45
N PHE A 4 3.35 6.72 -27.65
CA PHE A 4 2.08 6.62 -26.93
C PHE A 4 0.94 6.83 -27.93
N ASN A 5 0.36 5.75 -28.44
CA ASN A 5 -0.94 5.82 -29.12
C ASN A 5 -2.03 5.89 -28.03
N VAL A 6 -2.36 7.10 -27.57
CA VAL A 6 -3.55 7.33 -26.73
C VAL A 6 -4.50 8.27 -27.45
N SER A 7 -5.60 7.71 -27.95
CA SER A 7 -6.49 8.35 -28.92
C SER A 7 -7.56 9.28 -28.31
N ASN A 8 -7.67 9.38 -26.97
CA ASN A 8 -8.61 10.31 -26.34
C ASN A 8 -8.32 10.48 -24.83
N PHE A 9 -7.55 11.50 -24.46
CA PHE A 9 -7.46 11.95 -23.07
C PHE A 9 -8.60 12.95 -22.80
N GLN A 10 -9.81 12.46 -22.53
CA GLN A 10 -10.83 13.29 -21.88
C GLN A 10 -10.61 13.24 -20.37
N GLY A 11 -10.47 14.41 -19.73
CA GLY A 11 -10.35 14.51 -18.26
C GLY A 11 -8.93 14.58 -17.70
N LEU A 12 -7.94 15.00 -18.50
CA LEU A 12 -6.57 15.18 -18.02
C LEU A 12 -5.98 16.48 -18.59
N ASP A 13 -5.50 17.37 -17.73
CA ASP A 13 -5.07 18.72 -18.15
C ASP A 13 -3.66 18.75 -18.76
N PHE A 14 -2.74 17.95 -18.24
CA PHE A 14 -1.38 17.82 -18.79
C PHE A 14 -0.73 16.49 -18.36
N ILE A 15 0.25 16.04 -19.15
CA ILE A 15 1.08 14.85 -18.87
C ILE A 15 2.53 15.30 -18.75
N VAL A 16 3.22 14.83 -17.71
CA VAL A 16 4.67 14.99 -17.58
C VAL A 16 5.33 13.65 -17.91
N ASP A 17 6.07 13.59 -19.01
CA ASP A 17 6.83 12.40 -19.39
C ASP A 17 8.14 12.32 -18.58
N GLY A 18 8.14 11.42 -17.58
CA GLY A 18 9.31 11.10 -16.75
C GLY A 18 10.09 9.88 -17.22
N GLY A 19 9.85 9.40 -18.45
CA GLY A 19 10.38 8.14 -18.98
C GLY A 19 9.62 6.90 -18.49
N VAL A 20 10.02 5.73 -18.99
CA VAL A 20 9.42 4.44 -18.62
C VAL A 20 9.75 4.13 -17.16
N ARG A 21 8.72 3.86 -16.35
CA ARG A 21 8.86 3.44 -14.95
C ARG A 21 8.12 2.15 -14.69
N ILE A 22 8.75 1.25 -13.95
CA ILE A 22 8.07 0.09 -13.37
C ILE A 22 7.20 0.61 -12.22
N ALA A 23 5.89 0.59 -12.43
CA ALA A 23 4.93 1.12 -11.50
C ALA A 23 4.44 0.01 -10.54
N ASP A 24 5.36 -0.59 -9.75
CA ASP A 24 4.87 -1.43 -8.66
C ASP A 24 4.06 -0.55 -7.68
N PRO A 25 2.93 -1.06 -7.19
CA PRO A 25 2.06 -0.30 -6.31
C PRO A 25 2.75 0.14 -5.01
N SER A 26 2.17 1.13 -4.34
CA SER A 26 2.56 1.51 -2.98
C SER A 26 2.13 0.48 -1.94
N THR A 27 2.92 0.35 -0.87
CA THR A 27 2.51 -0.37 0.33
C THR A 27 1.44 0.46 1.05
N VAL A 28 0.33 -0.18 1.42
CA VAL A 28 -0.80 0.44 2.10
C VAL A 28 -0.95 -0.21 3.46
N VAL A 29 -0.95 0.63 4.50
CA VAL A 29 -1.09 0.21 5.89
C VAL A 29 -2.33 0.89 6.46
N ASP A 30 -3.27 0.11 6.97
CA ASP A 30 -4.37 0.60 7.77
C ASP A 30 -3.85 1.07 9.13
N MET A 31 -4.10 2.32 9.46
CA MET A 31 -3.79 2.92 10.77
C MET A 31 -5.04 3.26 11.58
N THR A 32 -6.23 2.90 11.09
CA THR A 32 -7.50 3.21 11.76
C THR A 32 -7.80 2.26 12.93
N GLY A 33 -7.28 1.03 12.86
CA GLY A 33 -7.39 0.05 13.93
C GLY A 33 -6.33 0.20 15.03
N THR A 34 -6.39 -0.67 16.03
CA THR A 34 -5.42 -0.72 17.13
C THR A 34 -4.01 -1.11 16.68
N TYR A 35 -3.91 -1.81 15.54
CA TYR A 35 -2.65 -2.28 14.98
C TYR A 35 -2.46 -1.80 13.55
N PRO A 36 -1.25 -1.28 13.22
CA PRO A 36 -0.91 -0.92 11.86
C PRO A 36 -0.87 -2.17 10.98
N THR A 37 -1.87 -2.32 10.11
CA THR A 37 -2.08 -3.56 9.34
C THR A 37 -1.79 -3.34 7.87
N ILE A 38 -0.95 -4.20 7.27
CA ILE A 38 -0.69 -4.15 5.84
C ILE A 38 -1.92 -4.66 5.08
N ILE A 39 -2.62 -3.76 4.39
CA ILE A 39 -3.71 -4.11 3.46
C ILE A 39 -3.13 -4.53 2.10
N ARG A 40 -2.01 -3.91 1.69
CA ARG A 40 -1.34 -4.25 0.44
C ARG A 40 0.16 -4.07 0.57
N GLN A 41 0.91 -5.11 0.24
CA GLN A 41 2.35 -5.04 0.10
C GLN A 41 2.72 -4.46 -1.26
N GLY A 42 3.46 -3.36 -1.26
CA GLY A 42 3.98 -2.71 -2.47
C GLY A 42 5.50 -2.54 -2.39
N LYS A 43 6.02 -1.46 -3.00
CA LYS A 43 7.46 -1.16 -3.02
C LYS A 43 8.10 -0.93 -1.64
N GLY A 44 7.32 -0.45 -0.67
CA GLY A 44 7.85 -0.14 0.66
C GLY A 44 8.12 -1.43 1.42
N PRO A 45 9.30 -1.62 2.03
CA PRO A 45 9.61 -2.82 2.78
C PRO A 45 8.65 -3.00 3.96
N ARG A 46 8.33 -4.25 4.29
CA ARG A 46 7.64 -4.56 5.55
C ARG A 46 8.58 -4.24 6.70
N LEU A 47 8.08 -3.45 7.65
CA LEU A 47 8.79 -3.13 8.88
C LEU A 47 8.24 -3.98 10.03
N ASP A 48 9.04 -4.20 11.08
CA ASP A 48 8.69 -5.10 12.19
C ASP A 48 7.44 -4.68 12.95
N TRP A 49 7.11 -3.39 12.93
CA TRP A 49 5.89 -2.85 13.53
C TRP A 49 4.64 -3.10 12.70
N MET A 50 4.76 -3.50 11.43
CA MET A 50 3.64 -3.73 10.53
C MET A 50 3.11 -5.17 10.67
N VAL A 51 1.81 -5.27 10.93
CA VAL A 51 1.11 -6.53 11.16
C VAL A 51 0.43 -6.98 9.86
N THR A 52 0.51 -8.26 9.54
CA THR A 52 -0.28 -8.88 8.44
C THR A 52 -1.62 -9.36 8.99
N GLU A 53 -2.62 -9.52 8.12
CA GLU A 53 -3.96 -10.00 8.53
C GLU A 53 -3.88 -11.31 9.36
N ASP A 54 -2.99 -12.23 9.01
CA ASP A 54 -2.74 -13.46 9.76
C ASP A 54 -2.25 -13.20 11.19
N ASN A 55 -1.44 -12.16 11.39
CA ASN A 55 -0.86 -11.79 12.68
C ASN A 55 -1.78 -10.85 13.49
N GLN A 56 -2.85 -10.31 12.89
CA GLN A 56 -3.79 -9.44 13.59
C GLN A 56 -4.52 -10.17 14.71
N HIS A 57 -4.94 -11.42 14.49
CA HIS A 57 -5.65 -12.22 15.49
C HIS A 57 -4.76 -12.50 16.71
N GLU A 58 -3.48 -12.78 16.49
CA GLU A 58 -2.49 -12.96 17.57
C GLU A 58 -2.22 -11.65 18.32
N ALA A 59 -2.07 -10.55 17.59
CA ALA A 59 -1.88 -9.23 18.19
C ALA A 59 -3.11 -8.81 19.03
N GLN A 60 -4.32 -8.99 18.51
CA GLN A 60 -5.56 -8.71 19.23
C GLN A 60 -5.68 -9.57 20.50
N SER A 61 -5.30 -10.85 20.43
CA SER A 61 -5.30 -11.76 21.58
C SER A 61 -4.29 -11.35 22.66
N MET A 62 -3.08 -10.91 22.27
CA MET A 62 -2.06 -10.42 23.21
C MET A 62 -2.50 -9.14 23.94
N LEU A 63 -3.23 -8.23 23.28
CA LEU A 63 -3.79 -7.05 23.95
C LEU A 63 -4.94 -7.41 24.88
N ALA A 64 -5.84 -8.29 24.46
CA ALA A 64 -6.95 -8.74 25.30
C ALA A 64 -6.44 -9.42 26.59
N PHE A 65 -5.37 -10.22 26.49
CA PHE A 65 -4.71 -10.82 27.64
C PHE A 65 -3.99 -9.80 28.52
N LYS A 66 -3.35 -8.77 27.94
CA LYS A 66 -2.69 -7.70 28.72
C LYS A 66 -3.66 -6.75 29.43
N ALA A 67 -4.92 -6.72 29.00
CA ALA A 67 -5.95 -5.83 29.56
C ALA A 67 -6.81 -6.48 30.65
N ALA A 68 -6.62 -7.78 30.93
CA ALA A 68 -7.31 -8.54 31.97
C ALA A 68 -6.43 -8.73 33.22
#